data_AF-A0A1S2P3W2-F1
#
_entry.id   AF-A0A1S2P3W2-F1
#
_cell.length_a   1.000
_cell.length_b   1.000
_cell.length_c   1.000
_cell.angle_alpha   90.00
_cell.angle_beta   90.00
_cell.angle_gamma   90.00
#
_symmetry.space_group_name_H-M   'P 1'
#
loop_
_entity.id
_entity.type
_entity.pdbx_description
1 polymer ?
#
loop_
_entity_poly.entity_id
_entity_poly.type
_entity_poly.pdbx_seq_one_letter_code
_entity_poly.pdbx_strand_id
1 'polypeptide(L)'
;MSADFKVILGDLTRMTKAFHDSATDYRKLHSDVAPPVGSGGDPGLDHAIKEVADLIIGLHIGLADRLDEHGDKVGYARDSFHRHDIDVRGLFDDLDLGEG
;
A
#
# COMPACT_ATOMS: atom_id res chain seq x y z
N MET A 1 -9.87 25.50 -5.27
CA MET A 1 -8.72 24.57 -5.33
C MET A 1 -7.55 25.24 -6.04
N SER A 2 -6.51 25.59 -5.28
CA SER A 2 -5.24 26.08 -5.85
C SER A 2 -4.60 24.98 -6.73
N ALA A 3 -3.71 25.38 -7.64
CA ALA A 3 -2.99 24.44 -8.50
C ALA A 3 -2.22 23.41 -7.66
N ASP A 4 -1.58 23.84 -6.58
CA ASP A 4 -0.79 23.00 -5.68
C ASP A 4 -1.64 21.93 -4.98
N PHE A 5 -2.86 22.27 -4.59
CA PHE A 5 -3.78 21.30 -3.98
C PHE A 5 -4.09 20.15 -4.93
N LYS A 6 -4.37 20.45 -6.20
CA LYS A 6 -4.65 19.42 -7.22
C LYS A 6 -3.41 18.55 -7.50
N VAL A 7 -2.22 19.13 -7.45
CA VAL A 7 -0.96 18.40 -7.62
C VAL A 7 -0.77 17.39 -6.48
N ILE A 8 -0.87 17.85 -5.22
CA ILE A 8 -0.71 16.99 -4.03
C ILE A 8 -1.77 15.88 -4.01
N LEU A 9 -3.03 16.20 -4.30
CA LEU A 9 -4.10 15.21 -4.39
C LEU A 9 -3.83 14.16 -5.49
N GLY A 10 -3.28 14.61 -6.62
CA GLY A 10 -2.84 13.75 -7.71
C GLY A 10 -1.68 12.83 -7.32
N ASP A 11 -0.69 13.35 -6.59
CA ASP A 11 0.44 12.57 -6.07
C ASP A 11 -0.01 11.51 -5.07
N LEU A 12 -0.86 11.87 -4.11
CA LEU A 12 -1.42 10.92 -3.15
C LEU A 12 -2.23 9.82 -3.85
N THR A 13 -3.01 10.18 -4.87
CA THR A 13 -3.75 9.20 -5.69
C THR A 13 -2.82 8.24 -6.42
N ARG A 14 -1.77 8.76 -7.06
CA ARG A 14 -0.75 7.94 -7.74
C ARG A 14 -0.04 7.02 -6.76
N MET A 15 0.31 7.53 -5.58
CA MET A 15 1.04 6.78 -4.57
C MET A 15 0.20 5.66 -3.94
N THR A 16 -1.08 5.92 -3.61
CA THR A 16 -2.03 4.87 -3.20
C THR A 16 -2.09 3.75 -4.24
N LYS A 17 -2.28 4.12 -5.52
CA LYS A 17 -2.33 3.15 -6.61
C LYS A 17 -1.03 2.34 -6.72
N ALA A 18 0.11 3.01 -6.66
CA ALA A 18 1.41 2.35 -6.79
C ALA A 18 1.66 1.31 -5.67
N PHE A 19 1.24 1.60 -4.44
CA PHE A 19 1.37 0.65 -3.33
C PHE A 19 0.51 -0.61 -3.54
N HIS A 20 -0.76 -0.47 -3.93
CA HIS A 20 -1.63 -1.61 -4.20
C HIS A 20 -1.23 -2.41 -5.44
N ASP A 21 -0.80 -1.72 -6.51
CA ASP A 21 -0.30 -2.37 -7.72
C ASP A 21 0.97 -3.18 -7.37
N SER A 22 1.90 -2.60 -6.60
CA SER A 22 3.12 -3.28 -6.16
C SER A 22 2.83 -4.45 -5.20
N ALA A 23 1.87 -4.32 -4.28
CA ALA A 23 1.45 -5.42 -3.42
C ALA A 23 0.90 -6.58 -4.24
N THR A 24 0.07 -6.27 -5.25
CA THR A 24 -0.49 -7.26 -6.18
C THR A 24 0.60 -7.95 -6.99
N ASP A 25 1.53 -7.17 -7.56
CA ASP A 25 2.64 -7.70 -8.35
C ASP A 25 3.59 -8.54 -7.49
N TYR A 26 3.84 -8.12 -6.26
CA TYR A 26 4.65 -8.90 -5.33
C TYR A 26 4.00 -10.25 -5.04
N ARG A 27 2.69 -10.29 -4.75
CA ARG A 27 1.96 -11.57 -4.53
C ARG A 27 2.00 -12.52 -5.73
N LYS A 28 2.07 -12.00 -6.97
CA LYS A 28 2.19 -12.85 -8.17
C LYS A 28 3.52 -13.60 -8.21
N LEU A 29 4.57 -13.10 -7.57
CA LEU A 29 5.89 -13.76 -7.50
C LEU A 29 5.91 -14.94 -6.52
N HIS A 30 4.79 -15.24 -5.83
CA HIS A 30 4.73 -16.31 -4.84
C HIS A 30 5.24 -17.65 -5.39
N SER A 31 4.90 -18.01 -6.64
CA SER A 31 5.38 -19.26 -7.25
C SER A 31 6.90 -19.33 -7.41
N ASP A 32 7.55 -18.18 -7.58
CA ASP A 32 8.98 -18.09 -7.80
C ASP A 32 9.77 -18.14 -6.48
N VAL A 33 9.16 -17.69 -5.38
CA VAL A 33 9.77 -17.68 -4.04
C VAL A 33 9.37 -18.88 -3.17
N ALA A 34 8.34 -19.62 -3.58
CA ALA A 34 7.85 -20.82 -2.89
C ALA A 34 7.98 -22.09 -3.75
N PRO A 35 9.15 -22.39 -4.34
CA PRO A 35 9.30 -23.63 -5.09
C PRO A 35 9.17 -24.85 -4.15
N PRO A 36 8.68 -26.00 -4.65
CA PRO A 36 8.62 -27.22 -3.86
C PRO A 36 10.00 -27.59 -3.31
N VAL A 37 10.09 -27.83 -2.01
CA VAL A 37 11.31 -28.32 -1.37
C VAL A 37 11.50 -29.78 -1.77
N GLY A 38 12.60 -30.07 -2.47
CA GLY A 38 13.01 -31.43 -2.80
C GLY A 38 13.70 -32.11 -1.62
N SER A 39 13.60 -33.44 -1.53
CA SER A 39 14.34 -34.23 -0.53
C SER A 39 15.78 -34.47 -1.02
N GLY A 40 16.74 -34.14 -0.16
CA GLY A 40 18.17 -34.40 -0.37
C GLY A 40 18.63 -35.77 0.16
N GLY A 41 17.75 -36.52 0.83
CA GLY A 41 18.04 -37.83 1.42
C GLY A 41 18.54 -37.79 2.88
N ASP A 42 18.70 -36.61 3.46
CA ASP A 42 18.97 -36.42 4.89
C ASP A 42 17.76 -35.75 5.57
N PRO A 43 17.04 -36.43 6.48
CA PRO A 43 15.82 -35.89 7.09
C PRO A 43 16.02 -34.62 7.91
N GLY A 44 17.20 -34.45 8.54
CA GLY A 44 17.50 -33.27 9.36
C GLY A 44 17.78 -32.05 8.48
N LEU A 45 18.53 -32.25 7.40
CA LEU A 45 18.76 -31.22 6.39
C LEU A 45 17.47 -30.83 5.67
N ASP A 46 16.66 -31.81 5.27
CA ASP A 46 15.36 -31.58 4.62
C ASP A 46 14.43 -30.74 5.51
N HIS A 47 14.38 -31.04 6.81
CA HIS A 47 13.65 -30.24 7.79
C HIS A 47 14.17 -28.80 7.86
N ALA A 48 15.48 -28.61 7.97
CA ALA A 48 16.07 -27.27 8.06
C ALA A 48 15.80 -26.43 6.80
N ILE A 49 15.89 -27.04 5.62
CA ILE A 49 15.58 -26.38 4.34
C ILE A 49 14.10 -25.97 4.31
N LYS A 50 13.20 -26.86 4.76
CA LYS A 50 11.77 -26.58 4.84
C LYS A 50 11.48 -25.37 5.73
N GLU A 51 12.05 -25.30 6.92
CA GLU A 51 11.82 -24.17 7.85
C GLU A 51 12.29 -22.82 7.25
N VAL A 52 13.44 -22.82 6.58
CA VAL A 52 13.93 -21.61 5.90
C VAL A 52 13.03 -21.22 4.72
N ALA A 53 12.54 -22.19 3.96
CA ALA A 53 11.58 -21.93 2.88
C ALA A 53 10.27 -21.34 3.42
N ASP A 54 9.73 -21.92 4.49
CA ASP A 54 8.51 -21.44 5.15
C ASP A 54 8.70 -20.00 5.70
N LEU A 55 9.88 -19.67 6.23
CA LEU A 55 10.23 -18.30 6.64
C LEU A 55 10.25 -17.33 5.45
N ILE A 56 10.85 -17.71 4.32
CA ILE A 56 10.89 -16.88 3.11
C ILE A 56 9.48 -16.59 2.61
N ILE A 57 8.61 -17.61 2.59
CA ILE A 57 7.21 -17.48 2.21
C ILE A 57 6.49 -16.50 3.15
N GLY A 58 6.67 -16.65 4.47
CA GLY A 58 6.08 -15.76 5.46
C GLY A 58 6.53 -14.30 5.29
N LEU A 59 7.82 -14.07 5.06
CA LEU A 59 8.36 -12.74 4.79
C LEU A 59 7.81 -12.15 3.49
N HIS A 60 7.65 -12.97 2.45
CA HIS A 60 7.10 -12.55 1.18
C HIS A 60 5.64 -12.08 1.32
N ILE A 61 4.80 -12.88 1.97
CA ILE A 61 3.40 -12.53 2.24
C ILE A 61 3.34 -11.27 3.10
N GLY A 62 4.12 -11.22 4.18
CA GLY A 62 4.14 -10.08 5.10
C GLY A 62 4.55 -8.77 4.43
N LEU A 63 5.48 -8.79 3.47
CA LEU A 63 5.85 -7.58 2.73
C LEU A 63 4.71 -7.12 1.80
N ALA A 64 4.03 -8.04 1.11
CA ALA A 64 2.87 -7.68 0.29
C ALA A 64 1.77 -7.02 1.14
N ASP A 65 1.48 -7.56 2.33
CA ASP A 65 0.47 -7.01 3.22
C ASP A 65 0.86 -5.63 3.76
N ARG A 66 2.14 -5.40 4.05
CA ARG A 66 2.64 -4.07 4.43
C ARG A 66 2.54 -3.05 3.30
N LEU A 67 2.75 -3.46 2.05
CA LEU A 67 2.55 -2.59 0.89
C LEU A 67 1.09 -2.16 0.77
N ASP A 68 0.14 -3.09 0.92
CA ASP A 68 -1.30 -2.75 0.93
C ASP A 68 -1.68 -1.84 2.10
N GLU A 69 -1.19 -2.14 3.31
CA GLU A 69 -1.44 -1.31 4.50
C GLU A 69 -0.95 0.14 4.29
N HIS A 70 0.18 0.31 3.60
CA HIS A 70 0.66 1.64 3.21
C HIS A 70 -0.23 2.30 2.16
N GLY A 71 -0.70 1.55 1.16
CA GLY A 71 -1.70 2.03 0.20
C GLY A 71 -2.94 2.60 0.88
N ASP A 72 -3.49 1.85 1.84
CA ASP A 72 -4.66 2.27 2.63
C ASP A 72 -4.39 3.54 3.43
N LYS A 73 -3.24 3.65 4.10
CA LYS A 73 -2.85 4.87 4.85
C LYS A 73 -2.73 6.09 3.96
N VAL A 74 -2.15 5.93 2.77
CA VAL A 74 -2.04 7.02 1.79
C VAL A 74 -3.42 7.38 1.24
N GLY A 75 -4.28 6.39 1.00
CA GLY A 75 -5.67 6.61 0.58
C GLY A 75 -6.46 7.40 1.63
N TYR A 76 -6.31 7.05 2.91
CA TYR A 76 -6.88 7.81 4.01
C TYR A 76 -6.37 9.26 4.05
N ALA A 77 -5.05 9.47 3.88
CA ALA A 77 -4.47 10.80 3.84
C ALA A 77 -5.02 11.63 2.67
N ARG A 78 -5.16 11.03 1.47
CA ARG A 78 -5.79 11.65 0.30
C ARG A 78 -7.22 12.09 0.62
N ASP A 79 -8.03 11.20 1.19
CA ASP A 79 -9.44 11.46 1.47
C ASP A 79 -9.62 12.50 2.58
N SER A 80 -8.70 12.53 3.55
CA SER A 80 -8.63 13.61 4.55
C SER A 80 -8.26 14.95 3.90
N PHE A 81 -7.23 14.97 3.05
CA PHE A 81 -6.78 16.18 2.34
C PHE A 81 -7.89 16.75 1.45
N HIS A 82 -8.65 15.88 0.76
CA HIS A 82 -9.80 16.28 -0.04
C HIS A 82 -10.91 16.94 0.79
N ARG A 83 -11.26 16.34 1.93
CA ARG A 83 -12.32 16.87 2.81
C ARG A 83 -11.96 18.22 3.44
N HIS A 84 -10.72 18.40 3.91
CA HIS A 84 -10.32 19.65 4.54
C HIS A 84 -10.31 20.84 3.58
N ASP A 85 -10.03 20.66 2.28
CA ASP A 85 -10.18 21.74 1.29
C ASP A 85 -11.65 22.08 1.03
N ILE A 86 -12.54 21.09 1.05
CA ILE A 86 -13.99 21.33 0.96
C ILE A 86 -14.46 22.16 2.16
N ASP A 87 -14.03 21.79 3.37
CA ASP A 87 -14.42 22.51 4.60
C ASP A 87 -13.87 23.95 4.62
N VAL A 88 -12.61 24.15 4.25
CA VAL A 88 -12.00 25.49 4.14
C VAL A 88 -12.70 26.32 3.07
N ARG A 89 -13.03 25.73 1.92
CA ARG A 89 -13.75 26.43 0.86
C ARG A 89 -15.18 26.79 1.28
N GLY A 90 -15.88 25.91 1.99
CA GLY A 90 -17.20 26.20 2.55
C GLY A 90 -17.17 27.38 3.51
N LEU A 91 -16.14 27.45 4.38
CA LEU A 91 -15.94 28.59 5.26
C LEU A 91 -15.74 29.92 4.50
N PHE A 92 -14.94 29.90 3.41
CA PHE A 92 -14.75 31.10 2.58
C PHE A 92 -16.02 31.48 1.81
N ASP A 93 -16.73 30.51 1.24
CA ASP A 93 -18.00 30.75 0.53
C ASP A 93 -19.06 31.33 1.50
N ASP A 94 -19.11 30.85 2.75
CA ASP A 94 -20.01 31.39 3.80
C ASP A 94 -19.60 32.81 4.25
N LEU A 95 -18.30 33.09 4.33
CA LEU A 95 -17.78 34.44 4.63
C LEU A 95 -18.11 35.44 3.52
N ASP A 96 -17.94 35.05 2.25
CA ASP A 96 -18.28 35.90 1.09
C ASP A 96 -19.80 36.15 0.97
N LEU A 97 -20.63 35.21 1.44
CA LEU A 97 -22.10 35.38 1.47
C LEU A 97 -22.60 36.20 2.69
N GLY A 98 -21.73 36.48 3.67
CA GLY A 98 -22.04 37.23 4.89
C GLY A 98 -21.81 38.75 4.81
N GLU A 99 -21.15 39.26 3.76
CA GLU A 99 -20.96 40.71 3.52
C GLU A 99 -22.03 41.30 2.57
N GLY A 100 -23.31 41.12 2.92
CA GLY A 100 -24.47 41.73 2.25
C GLY A 100 -25.24 42.68 3.14
#